data_AF-A0A6L8H9G5-F1
#
_entry.id   AF-A0A6L8H9G5-F1
#
_cell.length_a   1.000
_cell.length_b   1.000
_cell.length_c   1.000
_cell.angle_alpha   90.00
_cell.angle_beta   90.00
_cell.angle_gamma   90.00
#
_symmetry.space_group_name_H-M   'P 1'
#
loop_
_entity.id
_entity.type
_entity.pdbx_description
1 polymer ?
#
loop_
_entity_poly.entity_id
_entity_poly.type
_entity_poly.pdbx_seq_one_letter_code
_entity_poly.pdbx_strand_id
1 'polypeptide(L)' 'MSRVYNFSAGPATLPEAVLQRAQAELTDWHGAGASIM' A
#
# COMPACT_ATOMS: atom_id res chain seq x y z
N MET A 1 8.26 14.05 -7.85
CA MET A 1 8.73 12.90 -8.68
C MET A 1 7.51 12.07 -9.05
N SER A 2 7.36 11.65 -10.30
CA SER A 2 6.29 10.74 -10.73
C SER A 2 6.63 9.29 -10.39
N ARG A 3 5.62 8.45 -10.13
CA ARG A 3 5.79 7.00 -9.91
C ARG A 3 6.46 6.36 -11.13
N VAL A 4 7.38 5.43 -10.90
CA VAL A 4 8.12 4.72 -11.97
C VAL A 4 7.29 3.57 -12.52
N TYR A 5 7.41 3.30 -13.82
CA TYR A 5 6.81 2.10 -14.43
C TYR A 5 7.57 0.85 -14.00
N ASN A 6 6.86 -0.10 -13.40
CA ASN A 6 7.41 -1.39 -12.98
C ASN A 6 6.74 -2.51 -13.80
N PHE A 7 7.57 -3.17 -14.63
CA PHE A 7 7.23 -4.27 -15.54
C PHE A 7 7.72 -5.64 -15.03
N SER A 8 8.03 -5.76 -13.74
CA SER A 8 8.47 -7.03 -13.16
C SER A 8 7.41 -8.12 -13.31
N ALA A 9 7.85 -9.34 -13.63
CA ALA A 9 6.97 -10.50 -13.76
C ALA A 9 6.45 -11.02 -12.40
N GLY A 10 7.13 -10.68 -11.29
CA GLY A 10 6.73 -11.07 -9.94
C GLY A 10 7.86 -10.87 -8.90
N PRO A 11 7.59 -10.23 -7.74
CA PRO A 11 6.39 -9.43 -7.42
C PRO A 11 6.20 -8.26 -8.40
N ALA A 12 4.96 -7.83 -8.60
CA ALA A 12 4.57 -6.86 -9.63
C ALA A 12 3.96 -5.58 -9.06
N THR A 13 3.68 -4.60 -9.93
CA THR A 13 3.10 -3.30 -9.56
C THR A 13 1.70 -3.45 -8.96
N LEU A 14 1.48 -2.83 -7.81
CA LEU A 14 0.15 -2.63 -7.22
C LEU A 14 -0.46 -1.28 -7.62
N PRO A 15 -1.81 -1.19 -7.70
CA PRO A 15 -2.51 0.08 -7.85
C PRO A 15 -2.15 1.05 -6.72
N GLU A 16 -1.97 2.32 -7.06
CA GLU A 16 -1.53 3.33 -6.10
C GLU A 16 -2.54 3.52 -4.95
N ALA A 17 -3.84 3.52 -5.25
CA ALA A 17 -4.89 3.65 -4.23
C ALA A 17 -4.82 2.55 -3.16
N VAL A 18 -4.40 1.33 -3.52
CA VAL A 18 -4.25 0.23 -2.56
C VAL A 18 -3.07 0.47 -1.63
N LEU A 19 -1.94 0.92 -2.18
CA LEU A 19 -0.76 1.26 -1.39
C LEU A 19 -1.03 2.45 -0.46
N GLN A 20 -1.72 3.47 -0.94
CA GLN A 20 -2.11 4.63 -0.14
C GLN A 20 -3.05 4.23 1.02
N ARG A 21 -4.02 3.36 0.75
CA ARG A 21 -4.90 2.83 1.80
C ARG A 21 -4.12 2.03 2.85
N ALA A 22 -3.28 1.09 2.40
CA ALA A 22 -2.47 0.28 3.31
C ALA A 22 -1.52 1.15 4.15
N GLN A 23 -0.95 2.21 3.57
CA GLN A 23 -0.14 3.19 4.30
C GLN A 23 -0.97 3.92 5.37
N ALA A 24 -2.18 4.35 5.05
CA ALA A 24 -3.05 5.08 5.98
C ALA A 24 -3.52 4.21 7.15
N GLU A 25 -3.79 2.94 6.89
CA GLU A 25 -4.27 1.97 7.88
C GLU A 25 -3.12 1.23 8.59
N LEU A 26 -1.85 1.56 8.27
CA LEU A 26 -0.69 0.79 8.74
C LEU A 26 -0.60 0.71 10.26
N THR A 27 -0.87 1.82 10.97
CA THR A 27 -0.73 1.92 12.42
C THR A 27 -2.02 1.66 13.18
N ASP A 28 -3.16 1.92 12.54
CA ASP A 28 -4.48 1.75 13.14
C ASP A 28 -5.49 1.40 12.05
N TRP A 29 -5.90 0.15 12.05
CA TRP A 29 -6.91 -0.34 11.15
C TRP A 29 -8.30 0.08 11.64
N HIS A 30 -8.89 1.06 10.96
CA HIS A 30 -10.27 1.50 11.20
C HIS A 30 -10.60 1.81 12.68
N GLY A 31 -9.63 2.30 13.46
CA GLY A 31 -9.85 2.63 14.88
C GLY A 31 -9.86 1.41 15.80
N ALA A 32 -9.38 0.25 15.34
CA ALA A 32 -9.26 -0.95 16.15
C ALA A 32 -8.12 -0.87 17.18
N GLY A 33 -7.24 0.13 17.07
CA GLY A 33 -6.04 0.25 17.90
C GLY A 33 -4.99 -0.82 17.58
N ALA A 34 -5.10 -1.44 16.40
CA ALA A 34 -4.22 -2.50 15.92
C ALA A 34 -3.71 -2.20 14.50
N SER A 35 -2.46 -2.55 14.25
CA SER A 35 -1.82 -2.45 12.94
C SER A 35 -2.33 -3.53 11.98
N ILE A 36 -2.32 -3.26 10.67
CA ILE A 36 -2.58 -4.27 9.63
C ILE A 36 -1.38 -5.20 9.34
N MET A 37 -0.26 -5.04 10.06
CA MET A 37 0.97 -5.82 9.89
C MET A 37 0.95 -7.16 10.64
#